data_AF-A0A6G6YLG7-F1
#
_entry.id   AF-A0A6G6YLG7-F1
#
_cell.length_a   1.000
_cell.length_b   1.000
_cell.length_c   1.000
_cell.angle_alpha   90.00
_cell.angle_beta   90.00
_cell.angle_gamma   90.00
#
_symmetry.space_group_name_H-M   'P 1'
#
loop_
_entity.id
_entity.type
_entity.pdbx_description
1 polymer ?
#
loop_
_entity_poly.entity_id
_entity_poly.type
_entity_poly.pdbx_seq_one_letter_code
_entity_poly.pdbx_strand_id
1 'polypeptide(L)' 'MSKYYIKISEALKNLRTDQDGVVSFEYIIVAACIIGAVAAAFGTGATGAIGTALSGGIAAIVTAFNAAV' A
#
# COMPACT_ATOMS: atom_id res chain seq x y z
N MET A 1 4.30 25.12 -37.97
CA MET A 1 4.42 25.48 -36.53
C MET A 1 3.12 25.25 -35.77
N SER A 2 2.00 25.91 -36.12
CA SER A 2 0.70 25.78 -35.40
C SER A 2 0.18 24.35 -35.27
N LYS A 3 0.30 23.52 -36.31
CA LYS A 3 -0.08 22.10 -36.27
C LYS A 3 0.66 21.28 -35.20
N TYR A 4 1.93 21.60 -34.93
CA TYR A 4 2.70 20.90 -33.89
C TYR A 4 2.30 21.35 -32.49
N TYR A 5 2.02 22.65 -32.31
CA TYR A 5 1.48 23.17 -31.06
C TYR A 5 0.11 22.57 -30.70
N ILE A 6 -0.75 22.37 -31.70
CA ILE A 6 -2.05 21.72 -31.49
C ILE A 6 -1.86 20.25 -31.12
N LYS A 7 -1.02 19.50 -31.85
CA LYS A 7 -0.69 18.10 -31.52
C LYS A 7 -0.09 17.92 -30.13
N ILE A 8 0.82 18.80 -29.72
CA ILE A 8 1.43 18.78 -28.39
C ILE A 8 0.38 19.14 -27.33
N SER A 9 -0.46 20.16 -27.58
CA SER A 9 -1.54 20.51 -26.64
C SER A 9 -2.59 19.41 -26.50
N GLU A 10 -2.93 18.69 -27.56
CA GLU A 10 -3.85 17.55 -27.51
C GLU A 10 -3.22 16.37 -26.81
N ALA A 11 -1.95 16.06 -27.09
CA ALA A 11 -1.21 15.04 -26.35
C ALA A 11 -1.16 15.36 -24.85
N LEU A 12 -0.86 16.60 -24.47
CA LEU A 12 -0.84 17.03 -23.06
C LEU A 12 -2.21 16.99 -22.38
N LYS A 13 -3.30 17.27 -23.12
CA LYS A 13 -4.67 17.11 -22.61
C LYS A 13 -5.04 15.65 -22.45
N ASN A 14 -4.62 14.79 -23.37
CA ASN A 14 -4.83 13.35 -23.29
C ASN A 14 -3.99 12.72 -22.19
N LEU A 15 -2.74 13.17 -21.95
CA LEU A 15 -1.94 12.79 -20.78
C LEU A 15 -2.60 13.15 -19.45
N ARG A 16 -3.41 14.21 -19.42
CA ARG A 16 -4.18 14.63 -18.24
C ARG A 16 -5.46 13.83 -18.05
N THR A 17 -6.04 13.34 -19.14
CA THR A 17 -7.26 12.53 -19.16
C THR A 17 -6.95 11.03 -19.12
N ASP A 18 -5.72 10.61 -19.39
CA ASP A 18 -5.29 9.22 -19.42
C ASP A 18 -5.23 8.66 -18.00
N GLN A 19 -6.24 7.86 -17.70
CA GLN A 19 -6.19 6.86 -16.65
C GLN A 19 -5.16 5.74 -16.93
N ASP A 20 -4.44 5.78 -18.07
CA ASP A 20 -3.73 4.62 -18.62
C ASP A 20 -2.19 4.63 -18.54
N GLY A 21 -1.51 5.55 -17.82
CA GLY A 21 -0.09 5.29 -17.56
C GLY A 21 0.79 6.31 -16.84
N VAL A 22 0.55 7.61 -17.00
CA VAL A 22 1.39 8.63 -16.32
C VAL A 22 1.07 8.77 -14.84
N VAL A 23 -0.16 8.43 -14.48
CA VAL A 23 -0.64 8.38 -13.10
C VAL A 23 -0.21 7.07 -12.40
N SER A 24 0.10 6.01 -13.17
CA SER A 24 0.48 4.70 -12.64
C SER A 24 1.85 4.70 -11.97
N PHE A 25 2.85 5.37 -12.52
CA PHE A 25 4.19 5.37 -11.92
C PHE A 25 4.23 6.08 -10.57
N GLU A 26 3.55 7.22 -10.44
CA GLU A 26 3.48 7.95 -9.19
C GLU A 26 2.70 7.16 -8.12
N TYR A 27 1.55 6.59 -8.47
CA TYR A 27 0.82 5.74 -7.52
C TYR A 27 1.59 4.45 -7.17
N ILE A 28 2.37 3.87 -8.06
CA ILE A 28 3.23 2.72 -7.74
C ILE A 28 4.31 3.11 -6.72
N ILE A 29 4.94 4.28 -6.88
CA ILE A 29 5.94 4.78 -5.93
C ILE A 29 5.28 5.07 -4.57
N VAL A 30 4.14 5.76 -4.56
CA VAL A 30 3.38 6.03 -3.33
C VAL A 30 2.96 4.72 -2.65
N ALA A 31 2.47 3.73 -3.41
CA ALA A 31 2.11 2.43 -2.87
C ALA A 31 3.32 1.71 -2.26
N ALA A 32 4.48 1.74 -2.92
CA ALA A 32 5.71 1.18 -2.38
C ALA A 32 6.14 1.89 -1.07
N CYS A 33 6.01 3.22 -1.01
CA CYS A 33 6.28 3.99 0.22
C CYS A 33 5.31 3.62 1.36
N ILE A 34 4.03 3.45 1.06
CA ILE A 34 3.04 3.04 2.07
C ILE A 34 3.35 1.63 2.57
N ILE A 35 3.59 0.67 1.68
CA ILE A 35 3.95 -0.70 2.04
C ILE A 35 5.23 -0.71 2.89
N GLY A 36 6.24 0.07 2.50
CA GLY A 36 7.49 0.21 3.25
C GLY A 36 7.29 0.80 4.65
N ALA A 37 6.48 1.86 4.78
CA ALA A 37 6.17 2.47 6.08
C ALA A 37 5.39 1.52 7.00
N VAL A 38 4.40 0.80 6.46
CA VAL A 38 3.63 -0.21 7.20
C VAL A 38 4.54 -1.37 7.62
N ALA A 39 5.39 -1.87 6.71
CA ALA A 39 6.34 -2.93 7.02
C ALA A 39 7.36 -2.51 8.09
N ALA A 40 7.84 -1.26 8.06
CA ALA A 40 8.75 -0.73 9.08
C ALA A 40 8.07 -0.55 10.44
N ALA A 41 6.82 -0.06 10.46
CA ALA A 41 6.08 0.18 11.70
C ALA A 41 5.57 -1.11 12.36
N PHE A 42 5.14 -2.08 11.57
CA PHE A 42 4.45 -3.29 12.05
C PHE A 42 5.23 -4.59 11.84
N GLY A 43 6.40 -4.53 11.21
CA GLY A 43 7.17 -5.71 10.81
C GLY A 43 6.57 -6.42 9.59
N THR A 44 7.36 -7.29 8.98
CA THR A 44 6.92 -8.09 7.82
C THR A 44 6.52 -9.50 8.25
N GLY A 45 5.31 -9.92 7.90
CA GLY A 45 4.84 -11.30 8.07
C GLY A 45 4.34 -11.65 9.47
N ALA A 46 4.28 -12.95 9.76
CA ALA A 46 3.67 -13.50 10.98
C ALA A 46 4.44 -13.19 12.28
N THR A 47 5.69 -12.74 12.17
CA THR A 47 6.54 -12.34 13.31
C THR A 47 6.54 -10.84 13.55
N GLY A 48 5.78 -10.06 12.77
CA GLY A 48 5.59 -8.63 13.02
C GLY A 48 4.79 -8.36 14.30
N ALA A 49 4.76 -7.08 14.72
CA ALA A 49 4.10 -6.63 15.94
C ALA A 49 2.63 -7.09 16.04
N ILE A 50 1.92 -7.09 14.90
CA ILE A 50 0.53 -7.57 14.82
C ILE A 50 0.45 -9.08 15.07
N GLY A 51 1.33 -9.87 14.46
CA GLY A 51 1.36 -11.33 14.62
C GLY A 51 1.70 -11.74 16.05
N THR A 52 2.68 -11.06 16.67
CA THR A 52 3.03 -11.27 18.08
C THR A 52 1.88 -10.90 19.02
N ALA A 53 1.22 -9.75 18.80
CA ALA A 53 0.09 -9.33 19.62
C ALA A 53 -1.08 -10.32 19.52
N LEU A 54 -1.42 -10.76 18.30
CA LEU A 54 -2.48 -11.74 18.09
C LEU A 54 -2.17 -13.09 18.74
N SER A 55 -0.94 -13.60 18.54
CA SER A 55 -0.50 -14.86 19.15
C SER A 55 -0.53 -14.79 20.68
N GLY A 56 -0.05 -13.68 21.26
CA GLY A 56 -0.10 -13.45 22.71
C GLY A 56 -1.53 -13.40 23.26
N GLY A 57 -2.44 -12.72 22.55
CA GLY A 57 -3.86 -12.67 22.93
C GLY A 57 -4.52 -14.04 22.90
N ILE A 58 -4.28 -14.84 21.86
CA ILE A 58 -4.79 -16.21 21.76
C ILE A 58 -4.24 -17.08 22.89
N ALA A 59 -2.93 -16.99 23.18
CA ALA A 59 -2.31 -17.75 24.26
C ALA A 59 -2.93 -17.41 25.64
N ALA A 60 -3.25 -16.12 25.88
CA ALA A 60 -3.92 -15.70 27.10
C ALA A 60 -5.33 -16.30 27.23
N ILE A 61 -6.10 -16.32 26.13
CA ILE A 61 -7.43 -16.94 26.09
C ILE A 61 -7.33 -18.45 26.39
N VAL A 62 -6.41 -19.15 25.73
CA VAL A 62 -6.19 -20.60 25.95
C VAL A 62 -5.82 -20.89 27.39
N THR A 63 -4.95 -20.06 27.98
CA THR A 63 -4.55 -20.20 29.39
C THR A 63 -5.73 -20.03 30.33
N ALA A 64 -6.55 -19.00 30.11
CA ALA A 64 -7.75 -18.75 30.91
C ALA A 64 -8.77 -19.89 30.79
N PHE A 65 -8.97 -20.43 29.58
CA PHE A 65 -9.87 -21.55 29.34
C PHE A 65 -9.41 -22.82 30.07
N ASN A 66 -8.13 -23.17 29.96
CA ASN A 66 -7.56 -24.35 30.63
C ASN A 66 -7.57 -24.23 32.16
N ALA A 67 -7.54 -23.02 32.71
CA ALA A 67 -7.66 -22.80 34.15
C ALA A 67 -9.11 -22.91 34.65
N ALA A 68 -10.09 -22.74 33.76
CA ALA A 68 -11.52 -22.75 34.09
C ALA A 68 -12.17 -24.14 33.97
N VAL A 69 -11.53 -25.06 33.23
CA VAL A 69 -11.94 -26.46 33.06
C VAL A 69 -11.14 -27.35 34.00
#